data_AF-A0A1I1F1Z2-F1
#
_entry.id   AF-A0A1I1F1Z2-F1
#
_cell.length_a   1.000
_cell.length_b   1.000
_cell.length_c   1.000
_cell.angle_alpha   90.00
_cell.angle_beta   90.00
_cell.angle_gamma   90.00
#
_symmetry.space_group_name_H-M   'P 1'
#
loop_
_entity.id
_entity.type
_entity.pdbx_description
1 polymer ?
#
loop_
_entity_poly.entity_id
_entity_poly.type
_entity_poly.pdbx_seq_one_letter_code
_entity_poly.pdbx_strand_id
1 'polypeptide(L)'
;MKEKIYDTAELVLSLLLTIGSLTFFRACDSEEGRHMACHWAQNAVALIGIVLVLQALVKMFIRQNGIKTGIAISIFTLASAVIFIPSTAINLCMMKTMRCHTVFRPAVTVTASLLAVVSLIDAATNLKRMEKDK
;
A
#
# COMPACT_ATOMS: atom_id res chain seq x y z
N MET A 1 -13.61 3.53 -19.66
CA MET A 1 -14.34 3.38 -18.38
C MET A 1 -13.60 2.46 -17.41
N LYS A 2 -13.18 1.25 -17.80
CA LYS A 2 -12.44 0.33 -16.91
C LYS A 2 -11.19 0.92 -16.25
N GLU A 3 -10.35 1.66 -16.99
CA GLU A 3 -9.15 2.32 -16.41
C GLU A 3 -9.48 3.23 -15.22
N LYS A 4 -10.54 4.05 -15.34
CA LYS A 4 -10.96 4.94 -14.25
C LYS A 4 -11.44 4.18 -13.02
N ILE A 5 -12.02 3.00 -13.20
CA ILE A 5 -12.50 2.16 -12.10
C ILE A 5 -11.29 1.62 -11.32
N TYR A 6 -10.26 1.15 -12.01
CA TYR A 6 -9.03 0.67 -11.37
C TYR A 6 -8.27 1.81 -10.68
N ASP A 7 -8.10 2.97 -11.35
CA ASP A 7 -7.46 4.15 -10.73
C ASP A 7 -8.18 4.58 -9.44
N THR A 8 -9.52 4.59 -9.46
CA THR A 8 -10.33 4.96 -8.29
C THR A 8 -10.24 3.88 -7.20
N ALA A 9 -10.23 2.60 -7.57
CA ALA A 9 -10.10 1.50 -6.63
C ALA A 9 -8.72 1.54 -5.93
N GLU A 10 -7.63 1.74 -6.67
CA GLU A 10 -6.28 1.89 -6.10
C GLU A 10 -6.21 3.08 -5.15
N LEU A 11 -6.79 4.22 -5.53
CA LEU A 11 -6.86 5.40 -4.67
C LEU A 11 -7.59 5.10 -3.35
N VAL A 12 -8.77 4.48 -3.42
CA VAL A 12 -9.59 4.16 -2.24
C VAL A 12 -8.86 3.16 -1.35
N LEU A 13 -8.28 2.10 -1.90
CA LEU A 13 -7.51 1.12 -1.12
C LEU A 13 -6.28 1.75 -0.46
N SER A 14 -5.56 2.63 -1.17
CA SER A 14 -4.38 3.32 -0.64
C SER A 14 -4.75 4.29 0.49
N LEU A 15 -5.88 4.99 0.34
CA LEU A 15 -6.43 5.84 1.41
C LEU A 15 -6.81 4.99 2.63
N LEU A 16 -7.48 3.85 2.41
CA LEU A 16 -7.86 2.93 3.48
C LEU A 16 -6.63 2.39 4.22
N LEU A 17 -5.58 2.03 3.50
CA LEU A 17 -4.31 1.58 4.07
C LEU A 17 -3.67 2.67 4.93
N THR A 18 -3.62 3.89 4.41
CA THR A 18 -2.96 5.04 5.08
C THR A 18 -3.74 5.46 6.32
N ILE A 19 -5.04 5.69 6.18
CA ILE A 19 -5.92 6.05 7.30
C ILE A 19 -5.95 4.92 8.32
N GLY A 20 -6.08 3.67 7.85
CA GLY A 20 -6.05 2.48 8.68
C GLY A 20 -4.81 2.40 9.56
N SER A 21 -3.64 2.63 8.94
CA SER A 21 -2.33 2.66 9.60
C SER A 21 -2.20 3.79 10.63
N LEU A 22 -2.85 4.93 10.40
CA LEU A 22 -2.77 6.10 11.29
C LEU A 22 -3.82 6.08 12.43
N THR A 23 -5.00 5.50 12.21
CA THR A 23 -6.12 5.57 13.17
C THR A 23 -6.25 4.33 14.03
N PHE A 24 -6.22 3.13 13.46
CA PHE A 24 -6.47 1.88 14.20
C PHE A 24 -5.24 1.35 14.93
N PHE A 25 -4.05 1.78 14.50
CA PHE A 25 -2.76 1.28 14.97
C PHE A 25 -1.89 2.38 15.54
N ARG A 26 -2.46 3.41 16.20
CA ARG A 26 -1.66 4.31 17.03
C ARG A 26 -0.72 3.43 17.85
N ALA A 27 0.58 3.55 17.58
CA ALA A 27 1.61 2.80 18.26
C ALA A 27 1.33 2.83 19.75
N CYS A 28 1.49 1.68 20.42
CA CYS A 28 1.31 1.61 21.87
C CYS A 28 2.02 2.78 22.52
N ASP A 29 1.30 3.48 23.40
CA ASP A 29 1.84 4.61 24.14
C ASP A 29 3.09 4.14 24.88
N SER A 30 4.17 4.90 24.73
CA SER A 30 5.46 4.51 25.26
C SER A 30 5.42 4.74 26.76
N GLU A 31 5.24 3.69 27.57
CA GLU A 31 5.78 3.73 28.91
C GLU A 31 7.31 3.90 28.75
N GLU A 32 7.82 5.05 29.20
CA GLU A 32 9.25 5.38 29.35
C GLU A 32 10.04 5.84 28.10
N GLY A 33 9.43 6.55 27.15
CA GLY A 33 10.17 7.39 26.20
C GLY A 33 11.07 6.66 25.20
N ARG A 34 10.92 5.34 25.06
CA ARG A 34 11.60 4.54 24.03
C ARG A 34 10.64 4.29 22.87
N HIS A 35 10.91 4.91 21.72
CA HIS A 35 10.21 4.58 20.47
C HIS A 35 10.44 3.11 20.11
N MET A 36 9.42 2.28 20.32
CA MET A 36 9.47 0.85 20.04
C MET A 36 9.44 0.59 18.53
N ALA A 37 9.92 -0.58 18.10
CA ALA A 37 9.93 -1.01 16.69
C ALA A 37 8.55 -0.87 16.00
N CYS A 38 7.45 -1.01 16.74
CA CYS A 38 6.09 -0.81 16.24
C CYS A 38 5.80 0.62 15.76
N HIS A 39 6.36 1.64 16.41
CA HIS A 39 6.19 3.04 15.96
C HIS A 39 6.87 3.27 14.61
N TRP A 40 8.08 2.73 14.44
CA TRP A 40 8.81 2.79 13.18
C TRP A 40 8.14 2.00 12.07
N ALA A 41 7.57 0.82 12.38
CA ALA A 41 6.79 0.04 11.43
C ALA A 41 5.53 0.78 10.97
N GLN A 42 4.79 1.38 11.90
CA GLN A 42 3.61 2.18 11.57
C GLN A 42 3.99 3.37 10.68
N ASN A 43 5.05 4.10 11.04
CA ASN A 43 5.48 5.26 10.27
C ASN A 43 5.97 4.86 8.86
N ALA A 44 6.68 3.74 8.72
CA ALA A 44 7.10 3.22 7.42
C ALA A 44 5.91 2.85 6.53
N VAL A 45 4.92 2.12 7.07
CA VAL A 45 3.71 1.76 6.31
C VAL A 45 2.88 2.98 5.96
N ALA A 46 2.74 3.94 6.89
CA ALA A 46 2.02 5.19 6.64
C ALA A 46 2.70 6.03 5.54
N LEU A 47 4.03 6.15 5.57
CA LEU A 47 4.80 6.84 4.53
C LEU A 47 4.60 6.19 3.16
N ILE A 48 4.66 4.86 3.07
CA ILE A 48 4.44 4.18 1.80
C ILE A 48 2.98 4.32 1.34
N GLY A 49 2.02 4.25 2.26
CA GLY A 49 0.62 4.52 1.98
C GLY A 49 0.41 5.90 1.34
N ILE A 50 1.03 6.95 1.89
CA ILE A 50 0.98 8.30 1.34
C ILE A 50 1.58 8.34 -0.09
N VAL A 51 2.72 7.68 -0.32
CA VAL A 51 3.33 7.60 -1.65
C VAL A 51 2.41 6.92 -2.65
N LEU A 52 1.73 5.83 -2.26
CA LEU A 52 0.76 5.14 -3.10
C LEU A 52 -0.44 6.04 -3.46
N VAL A 53 -0.94 6.82 -2.50
CA VAL A 53 -2.01 7.80 -2.74
C VAL A 53 -1.57 8.85 -3.75
N LEU A 54 -0.36 9.40 -3.60
CA LEU A 54 0.20 10.37 -4.54
C LEU A 54 0.34 9.77 -5.95
N GLN A 55 0.83 8.53 -6.07
CA GLN A 55 0.92 7.84 -7.36
C GLN A 55 -0.45 7.62 -8.00
N ALA A 56 -1.46 7.20 -7.23
CA ALA A 56 -2.82 7.03 -7.72
C ALA A 56 -3.43 8.37 -8.21
N LEU A 57 -3.18 9.47 -7.50
CA LEU A 57 -3.60 10.81 -7.92
C LEU A 57 -2.93 11.24 -9.23
N VAL A 58 -1.61 11.02 -9.36
CA VAL A 58 -0.86 11.33 -10.59
C VAL A 58 -1.39 10.48 -11.76
N LYS A 59 -1.63 9.19 -11.52
CA LYS A 59 -2.21 8.26 -12.50
C LYS A 59 -3.60 8.69 -12.98
N MET A 60 -4.39 9.34 -12.11
CA MET A 60 -5.71 9.89 -12.45
C MET A 60 -5.62 11.12 -13.37
N PHE A 61 -4.58 11.96 -13.22
CA PHE A 61 -4.39 13.17 -14.04
C PHE A 61 -3.76 12.87 -15.41
N ILE A 62 -2.93 11.83 -15.50
CA ILE A 62 -2.19 11.48 -16.72
C ILE A 62 -3.06 10.60 -17.65
N ARG A 63 -3.18 11.01 -18.92
CA ARG A 63 -3.89 10.25 -19.99
C ARG A 63 -2.97 9.40 -20.88
N GLN A 64 -1.66 9.50 -20.71
CA GLN A 64 -0.68 8.73 -21.48
C GLN A 64 -0.61 7.27 -20.99
N ASN A 65 -0.94 6.32 -21.86
CA ASN A 65 -0.98 4.88 -21.53
C ASN A 65 0.39 4.34 -21.08
N GLY A 66 1.49 4.84 -21.68
CA GLY A 66 2.85 4.43 -21.31
C GLY A 66 3.21 4.81 -19.87
N ILE A 67 2.92 6.05 -19.47
CA ILE A 67 3.20 6.53 -18.10
C ILE A 67 2.30 5.82 -17.09
N LYS A 68 1.03 5.59 -17.42
CA LYS A 68 0.11 4.81 -16.57
C LYS A 68 0.63 3.41 -16.27
N THR A 69 1.17 2.73 -17.28
CA THR A 69 1.76 1.40 -17.13
C THR A 69 2.96 1.43 -16.18
N GLY A 70 3.85 2.43 -16.32
CA GLY A 70 4.99 2.62 -15.42
C GLY A 70 4.58 2.88 -13.96
N ILE A 71 3.53 3.69 -13.75
CA ILE A 71 3.00 3.94 -12.41
C ILE A 71 2.37 2.67 -11.83
N ALA A 72 1.59 1.91 -12.60
CA ALA A 72 0.99 0.67 -12.13
C ALA A 72 2.04 -0.38 -11.68
N ILE A 73 3.15 -0.50 -12.42
CA ILE A 73 4.29 -1.36 -12.04
C ILE A 73 4.95 -0.86 -10.75
N SER A 74 5.06 0.47 -10.59
CA SER A 74 5.62 1.08 -9.38
C SER A 74 4.75 0.81 -8.15
N ILE A 75 3.42 0.93 -8.29
CA ILE A 75 2.44 0.62 -7.24
C ILE A 75 2.56 -0.86 -6.84
N PHE A 76 2.63 -1.77 -7.82
CA PHE A 76 2.80 -3.20 -7.55
C PHE A 76 4.11 -3.50 -6.76
N THR A 77 5.20 -2.85 -7.15
CA THR A 77 6.50 -2.98 -6.47
C THR A 77 6.43 -2.46 -5.03
N LEU A 78 5.78 -1.31 -4.80
CA LEU A 78 5.62 -0.75 -3.46
C LEU A 78 4.67 -1.59 -2.59
N ALA A 79 3.57 -2.09 -3.17
CA ALA A 79 2.62 -2.96 -2.47
C ALA A 79 3.28 -4.27 -2.01
N SER A 80 4.10 -4.89 -2.87
CA SER A 80 4.87 -6.09 -2.49
C SER A 80 5.90 -5.78 -1.41
N ALA A 81 6.56 -4.62 -1.45
CA ALA A 81 7.48 -4.19 -0.39
C ALA A 81 6.76 -4.00 0.96
N VAL A 82 5.56 -3.41 0.97
CA VAL A 82 4.75 -3.23 2.20
C VAL A 82 4.40 -4.55 2.88
N ILE A 83 4.17 -5.63 2.12
CA ILE A 83 3.89 -6.96 2.68
C ILE A 83 5.08 -7.50 3.49
N PHE A 84 6.32 -7.18 3.07
CA PHE A 84 7.54 -7.63 3.75
C PHE A 84 7.87 -6.86 5.03
N ILE A 85 7.40 -5.61 5.15
CA ILE A 85 7.71 -4.74 6.30
C ILE A 85 7.30 -5.37 7.65
N PRO A 86 6.04 -5.79 7.85
CA PRO A 86 5.58 -6.33 9.13
C PRO A 86 5.98 -7.80 9.35
N SER A 87 6.65 -8.46 8.39
CA SER A 87 7.00 -9.88 8.48
C SER A 87 8.49 -10.16 8.66
N THR A 88 9.37 -9.36 8.05
CA THR A 88 10.82 -9.64 8.05
C THR A 88 11.68 -8.42 8.31
N ALA A 89 11.24 -7.21 7.93
CA ALA A 89 12.09 -6.02 8.02
C ALA A 89 12.13 -5.40 9.43
N ILE A 90 11.01 -5.43 10.16
CA ILE A 90 10.91 -4.89 11.51
C ILE A 90 10.34 -5.96 12.43
N ASN A 91 11.13 -6.40 13.40
CA ASN A 91 10.65 -7.30 14.45
C ASN A 91 9.59 -6.56 15.27
N LEU A 92 8.32 -6.89 15.03
CA LEU A 92 7.22 -6.48 15.90
C LEU A 92 7.44 -7.04 17.31
N CYS A 93 6.79 -6.43 18.31
CA CYS A 93 6.90 -6.83 19.71
C CYS A 93 6.74 -8.35 19.90
N MET A 94 7.57 -8.91 20.81
CA MET A 94 7.68 -10.34 21.10
C MET A 94 6.35 -11.01 21.51
N MET A 95 5.40 -10.25 22.04
CA MET A 95 4.11 -10.77 22.51
C MET A 95 3.07 -10.85 21.38
N LYS A 96 2.64 -12.08 21.07
CA LYS A 96 1.73 -12.41 19.97
C LYS A 96 0.26 -11.95 20.18
N THR A 97 -0.11 -11.57 21.40
CA THR A 97 -1.48 -11.15 21.79
C THR A 97 -1.74 -9.65 21.63
N MET A 98 -0.71 -8.87 21.28
CA MET A 98 -0.84 -7.41 21.10
C MET A 98 -1.61 -7.07 19.81
N ARG A 99 -2.28 -5.90 19.78
CA ARG A 99 -3.02 -5.40 18.61
C ARG A 99 -2.16 -5.30 17.34
N CYS A 100 -0.85 -5.06 17.47
CA CYS A 100 0.10 -5.04 16.35
C CYS A 100 0.17 -6.40 15.60
N HIS A 101 0.08 -7.53 16.31
CA HIS A 101 0.16 -8.83 15.65
C HIS A 101 -1.21 -9.35 15.21
N THR A 102 -2.25 -9.03 15.98
CA THR A 102 -3.60 -9.56 15.77
C THR A 102 -4.39 -8.77 14.72
N VAL A 103 -4.08 -7.48 14.56
CA VAL A 103 -4.88 -6.58 13.69
C VAL A 103 -3.99 -5.87 12.65
N PHE A 104 -2.82 -5.31 13.02
CA PHE A 104 -1.99 -4.53 12.07
C PHE A 104 -1.41 -5.39 10.98
N ARG A 105 -0.69 -6.45 11.37
CA ARG A 105 -0.08 -7.39 10.44
C ARG A 105 -1.09 -7.95 9.43
N PRO A 106 -2.22 -8.56 9.84
CA PRO A 106 -3.18 -9.09 8.86
C PRO A 106 -3.87 -7.99 8.05
N ALA A 107 -4.22 -6.84 8.64
CA ALA A 107 -4.88 -5.76 7.91
C ALA A 107 -4.00 -5.22 6.77
N VAL A 108 -2.72 -4.93 7.07
CA VAL A 108 -1.75 -4.44 6.09
C VAL A 108 -1.48 -5.49 5.01
N THR A 109 -1.30 -6.76 5.38
CA THR A 109 -1.09 -7.83 4.40
C THR A 109 -2.30 -8.02 3.48
N VAL A 110 -3.52 -7.98 4.01
CA VAL A 110 -4.76 -8.15 3.22
C VAL A 110 -4.96 -6.96 2.29
N THR A 111 -4.82 -5.73 2.77
CA THR A 111 -4.99 -4.53 1.94
C THR A 111 -3.89 -4.38 0.89
N ALA A 112 -2.63 -4.66 1.25
CA ALA A 112 -1.52 -4.63 0.30
C ALA A 112 -1.60 -5.75 -0.75
N SER A 113 -2.07 -6.95 -0.38
CA SER A 113 -2.29 -8.02 -1.36
C SER A 113 -3.44 -7.70 -2.31
N LEU A 114 -4.54 -7.11 -1.83
CA LEU A 114 -5.61 -6.60 -2.68
C LEU A 114 -5.10 -5.50 -3.63
N LEU A 115 -4.30 -4.55 -3.14
CA LEU A 115 -3.66 -3.53 -3.97
C LEU A 115 -2.80 -4.17 -5.05
N ALA A 116 -1.92 -5.10 -4.69
CA ALA A 116 -1.06 -5.79 -5.64
C ALA A 116 -1.86 -6.49 -6.76
N VAL A 117 -2.96 -7.18 -6.42
CA VAL A 117 -3.82 -7.84 -7.42
C VAL A 117 -4.48 -6.81 -8.35
N VAL A 118 -5.02 -5.72 -7.80
CA VAL A 118 -5.66 -4.66 -8.59
C VAL A 118 -4.65 -4.00 -9.53
N SER A 119 -3.46 -3.65 -9.03
CA SER A 119 -2.39 -3.04 -9.84
C SER A 119 -1.86 -3.98 -10.92
N LEU A 120 -1.80 -5.29 -10.65
CA LEU A 120 -1.39 -6.28 -11.65
C LEU A 120 -2.41 -6.37 -12.79
N ILE A 121 -3.71 -6.38 -12.46
CA ILE A 121 -4.79 -6.39 -13.45
C ILE A 121 -4.78 -5.09 -14.27
N ASP A 122 -4.58 -3.95 -13.62
CA ASP A 122 -4.49 -2.66 -14.27
C ASP A 122 -3.28 -2.57 -15.21
N ALA A 123 -2.10 -2.99 -14.75
CA ALA A 123 -0.89 -3.04 -15.55
C ALA A 123 -1.06 -3.96 -16.77
N ALA A 124 -1.63 -5.16 -16.58
CA ALA A 124 -1.89 -6.10 -17.67
C ALA A 124 -2.91 -5.56 -18.69
N THR A 125 -3.93 -4.84 -18.22
CA THR A 125 -4.94 -4.21 -19.09
C THR A 125 -4.33 -3.06 -19.90
N ASN A 126 -3.52 -2.21 -19.26
CA ASN A 126 -2.82 -1.11 -19.93
C ASN A 126 -1.77 -1.61 -20.92
N LEU A 127 -1.02 -2.66 -20.58
CA LEU A 127 -0.01 -3.27 -21.46
C LEU A 127 -0.64 -3.88 -22.72
N LYS A 128 -1.72 -4.65 -22.58
CA LYS A 128 -2.48 -5.18 -23.73
C LYS A 128 -3.02 -4.07 -24.63
N ARG A 129 -3.33 -2.90 -24.06
CA ARG A 129 -3.81 -1.74 -24.81
C ARG A 129 -2.70 -1.07 -25.61
N MET A 130 -1.51 -0.97 -25.04
CA MET A 130 -0.31 -0.47 -25.70
C MET A 130 0.09 -1.37 -26.88
N GLU A 131 -0.04 -2.69 -26.72
CA GLU A 131 0.27 -3.66 -27.77
C GLU A 131 -0.75 -3.62 -28.93
N LYS A 132 -2.01 -3.28 -28.64
CA LYS A 132 -3.07 -3.17 -29.65
C LYS A 132 -3.05 -1.86 -30.45
N ASP A 133 -2.37 -0.83 -29.94
CA ASP A 133 -2.26 0.50 -30.58
C ASP A 133 -1.08 0.57 -31.57
N LYS A 134 -0.26 -0.48 -31.64
CA LYS A 134 0.90 -0.63 -32.53
C LYS A 134 0.54 -1.45 -33.76
#